data_AF-A0A7C2GK09-F1
#
_entry.id   AF-A0A7C2GK09-F1
#
_cell.length_a   1.000
_cell.length_b   1.000
_cell.length_c   1.000
_cell.angle_alpha   90.00
_cell.angle_beta   90.00
_cell.angle_gamma   90.00
#
_symmetry.space_group_name_H-M   'P 1'
#
loop_
_entity.id
_entity.type
_entity.pdbx_description
1 polymer ?
#
loop_
_entity_poly.entity_id
_entity_poly.type
_entity_poly.pdbx_seq_one_letter_code
_entity_poly.pdbx_strand_id
1 'polypeptide(L)'
;MKPLAIIYWTRLTLGIVAALISAFVATMQNATALTTFTNGVTIALLVYLISYYLIKAKFYNKVEKQTKLMTMGIGIYFISWIVFFILTYSIMSGQL
;
A
#
# COMPACT_ATOMS: atom_id res chain seq x y z
N MET A 1 -14.24 16.40 6.28
CA MET A 1 -12.93 16.07 6.88
C MET A 1 -11.83 16.92 6.23
N LYS A 2 -10.75 17.26 6.96
CA LYS A 2 -9.61 18.00 6.39
C LYS A 2 -9.00 17.20 5.21
N PRO A 3 -8.57 17.83 4.11
CA PRO A 3 -8.00 17.13 2.93
C PRO A 3 -6.90 16.12 3.28
N LEU A 4 -6.02 16.47 4.23
CA LEU A 4 -4.95 15.60 4.69
C LEU A 4 -5.45 14.32 5.40
N ALA A 5 -6.56 14.41 6.13
CA ALA A 5 -7.16 13.23 6.77
C ALA A 5 -7.75 12.27 5.73
N ILE A 6 -8.37 12.80 4.67
CA ILE A 6 -8.87 11.97 3.56
C ILE A 6 -7.72 11.24 2.88
N ILE A 7 -6.60 11.94 2.63
CA ILE A 7 -5.39 11.33 2.05
C ILE A 7 -4.86 10.22 2.97
N TYR A 8 -4.78 10.46 4.28
CA TYR A 8 -4.33 9.47 5.25
C TYR A 8 -5.16 8.17 5.20
N TRP A 9 -6.49 8.29 5.27
CA TRP A 9 -7.38 7.12 5.21
C TRP A 9 -7.33 6.43 3.84
N THR A 10 -7.16 7.19 2.76
CA THR A 10 -6.96 6.63 1.41
C THR A 10 -5.66 5.83 1.33
N ARG A 11 -4.58 6.29 1.98
CA ARG A 11 -3.31 5.56 2.05
C ARG A 11 -3.43 4.28 2.86
N LEU A 12 -4.18 4.30 3.97
CA LEU A 12 -4.46 3.08 4.73
C LEU A 12 -5.19 2.03 3.86
N THR A 13 -6.28 2.42 3.19
CA THR A 13 -7.05 1.48 2.37
C THR A 13 -6.24 0.95 1.18
N LEU A 14 -5.44 1.80 0.53
CA LEU A 14 -4.55 1.37 -0.55
C LEU A 14 -3.45 0.42 -0.07
N GLY A 15 -2.91 0.60 1.14
CA GLY A 15 -1.93 -0.32 1.72
C GLY A 15 -2.52 -1.72 1.93
N ILE A 16 -3.76 -1.78 2.42
CA ILE A 16 -4.51 -3.04 2.56
C ILE A 16 -4.74 -3.68 1.18
N VAL A 17 -5.21 -2.93 0.18
CA VAL A 17 -5.43 -3.45 -1.18
C VAL A 17 -4.12 -3.98 -1.79
N ALA A 18 -3.03 -3.23 -1.66
CA ALA A 18 -1.72 -3.67 -2.12
C ALA A 18 -1.29 -4.97 -1.43
N ALA A 19 -1.56 -5.11 -0.13
CA ALA A 19 -1.23 -6.32 0.63
C ALA A 19 -1.99 -7.54 0.15
N LEU A 20 -3.30 -7.41 -0.12
CA LEU A 20 -4.12 -8.49 -0.65
C LEU A 20 -3.58 -8.97 -2.02
N ILE A 21 -3.23 -8.03 -2.90
CA ILE A 21 -2.66 -8.36 -4.21
C ILE A 21 -1.30 -9.04 -4.05
N SER A 22 -0.41 -8.48 -3.21
CA SER A 22 0.91 -9.06 -2.94
C SER A 22 0.79 -10.47 -2.35
N ALA A 23 -0.10 -10.69 -1.38
CA ALA A 23 -0.32 -11.98 -0.74
C ALA A 23 -0.86 -13.02 -1.72
N PHE A 24 -1.85 -12.63 -2.54
CA PHE A 24 -2.36 -13.49 -3.59
C PHE A 24 -1.26 -13.93 -4.56
N VAL A 25 -0.46 -12.99 -5.06
CA VAL A 25 0.68 -13.29 -5.93
C VAL A 25 1.70 -14.19 -5.24
N ALA A 26 1.95 -13.99 -3.94
CA ALA A 26 2.86 -14.83 -3.16
C ALA A 26 2.38 -16.27 -3.02
N THR A 27 1.06 -16.54 -3.03
CA THR A 27 0.53 -17.92 -3.01
C THR A 27 0.77 -18.69 -4.29
N MET A 28 0.99 -17.99 -5.41
CA MET A 28 1.32 -18.59 -6.71
C MET A 28 2.82 -18.82 -6.88
N GLN A 29 3.63 -18.45 -5.87
CA GLN A 29 5.09 -18.48 -5.90
C GLN A 29 5.63 -19.25 -4.69
N ASN A 30 6.93 -19.52 -4.70
CA ASN A 30 7.59 -20.13 -3.56
C ASN A 30 7.83 -19.08 -2.47
N ALA A 31 7.06 -19.10 -1.40
CA ALA A 31 6.98 -17.98 -0.46
C ALA A 31 8.23 -17.73 0.37
N THR A 32 9.09 -18.73 0.55
CA THR A 32 10.37 -18.61 1.24
C THR A 32 11.45 -17.96 0.36
N ALA A 33 11.18 -17.78 -0.94
CA ALA A 33 12.11 -17.13 -1.84
C ALA A 33 12.12 -15.61 -1.62
N LEU A 34 13.33 -15.03 -1.57
CA LEU A 34 13.53 -13.58 -1.55
C LEU A 34 12.76 -12.88 -2.68
N THR A 35 12.63 -13.55 -3.83
CA THR A 35 11.88 -13.08 -4.99
C THR A 35 10.41 -12.78 -4.68
N THR A 36 9.77 -13.59 -3.82
CA THR A 36 8.36 -13.41 -3.45
C THR A 36 8.18 -12.13 -2.63
N PHE A 37 9.06 -11.90 -1.65
CA PHE A 37 9.07 -10.67 -0.87
C PHE A 37 9.34 -9.44 -1.76
N THR A 38 10.36 -9.51 -2.63
CA THR A 38 10.69 -8.39 -3.53
C THR A 38 9.57 -8.10 -4.54
N ASN A 39 8.83 -9.12 -4.99
CA ASN A 39 7.65 -8.94 -5.84
C ASN A 39 6.53 -8.21 -5.08
N GLY A 40 6.29 -8.58 -3.82
CA GLY A 40 5.37 -7.86 -2.95
C GLY A 40 5.75 -6.39 -2.77
N VAL A 41 7.02 -6.10 -2.48
CA VAL A 41 7.53 -4.73 -2.36
C VAL A 41 7.35 -3.95 -3.67
N THR A 42 7.64 -4.58 -4.81
CA THR A 42 7.45 -3.96 -6.14
C THR A 42 5.99 -3.57 -6.37
N ILE A 43 5.05 -4.47 -6.06
CA ILE A 43 3.60 -4.20 -6.15
C ILE A 43 3.21 -3.04 -5.24
N ALA A 44 3.66 -3.05 -3.98
CA ALA A 44 3.38 -1.99 -3.01
C ALA A 44 3.91 -0.63 -3.49
N LEU A 45 5.12 -0.58 -4.05
CA LEU A 45 5.69 0.65 -4.60
C LEU A 45 4.92 1.14 -5.82
N LEU A 46 4.57 0.24 -6.75
CA LEU A 46 3.78 0.60 -7.94
C LEU A 46 2.42 1.20 -7.57
N VAL A 47 1.68 0.56 -6.67
CA VAL A 47 0.38 1.07 -6.18
C VAL A 47 0.57 2.42 -5.47
N TYR A 48 1.65 2.60 -4.71
CA TYR A 48 1.94 3.88 -4.04
C TYR A 48 2.21 5.02 -5.02
N LEU A 49 3.01 4.76 -6.06
CA LEU A 49 3.38 5.72 -7.09
C LEU A 49 2.18 6.08 -7.97
N ILE A 50 1.41 5.09 -8.43
CA ILE A 50 0.20 5.33 -9.23
C ILE A 50 -0.80 6.17 -8.43
N SER A 51 -1.05 5.78 -7.17
CA SER A 51 -1.99 6.52 -6.32
C SER A 51 -1.52 7.94 -5.99
N TYR A 52 -0.21 8.21 -5.95
CA TYR A 52 0.30 9.58 -5.81
C TYR A 52 -0.16 10.48 -6.97
N TYR A 53 -0.10 10.02 -8.22
CA TYR A 53 -0.58 10.83 -9.36
C TYR A 53 -2.08 11.07 -9.30
N LEU A 54 -2.87 10.07 -8.89
CA LEU A 54 -4.32 10.20 -8.69
C LEU A 54 -4.68 11.19 -7.58
N ILE A 55 -4.00 11.09 -6.42
CA ILE A 55 -4.17 12.01 -5.29
C ILE A 55 -3.75 13.42 -5.69
N LYS A 56 -2.62 13.57 -6.40
CA LYS A 56 -2.14 14.85 -6.90
C LYS A 56 -3.17 15.51 -7.81
N ALA A 57 -3.72 14.79 -8.79
CA ALA A 57 -4.75 15.32 -9.68
C ALA A 57 -6.00 15.83 -8.93
N LYS A 58 -6.42 15.12 -7.87
CA LYS A 58 -7.64 15.47 -7.12
C LYS A 58 -7.44 16.58 -6.07
N PHE A 59 -6.25 16.69 -5.48
CA PHE A 59 -5.98 17.58 -4.34
C PHE A 59 -4.98 18.70 -4.64
N TYR A 60 -4.54 18.87 -5.88
CA TYR A 60 -3.54 19.86 -6.29
C TYR A 60 -3.79 21.26 -5.70
N ASN A 61 -5.00 21.82 -5.83
CA ASN A 61 -5.33 23.17 -5.32
C ASN A 61 -5.92 23.17 -3.89
N LYS A 62 -5.89 22.03 -3.18
CA LYS A 62 -6.59 21.84 -1.89
C LYS A 62 -5.64 21.66 -0.70
N VAL A 63 -4.33 21.83 -0.90
CA VAL A 63 -3.31 21.69 0.14
C VAL A 63 -2.28 22.81 0.05
N GLU A 64 -1.76 23.26 1.19
CA GLU A 64 -0.77 24.34 1.27
C GLU A 64 0.54 24.04 0.55
N LYS A 65 1.02 22.79 0.65
CA LYS A 65 2.31 22.36 0.11
C LYS A 65 2.14 21.05 -0.63
N GLN A 66 2.54 21.02 -1.90
CA GLN A 66 2.45 19.82 -2.75
C GLN A 66 3.24 18.63 -2.17
N THR A 67 4.36 18.89 -1.50
CA THR A 67 5.17 17.86 -0.82
C THR A 67 4.35 17.05 0.20
N LYS A 68 3.34 17.66 0.84
CA LYS A 68 2.45 16.97 1.77
C LYS A 68 1.60 15.89 1.07
N LEU A 69 1.29 16.01 -0.22
CA LEU A 69 0.54 14.97 -0.96
C LEU A 69 1.34 13.67 -1.14
N MET A 70 2.66 13.81 -1.24
CA MET A 70 3.56 12.66 -1.41
C MET A 70 3.90 12.01 -0.08
N THR A 71 4.08 12.78 0.98
CA THR A 71 4.58 12.25 2.27
C THR A 71 3.47 11.94 3.27
N MET A 72 2.29 12.56 3.15
CA MET A 72 1.17 12.30 4.06
C MET A 72 0.70 10.86 3.92
N GLY A 73 0.73 10.12 5.02
CA GLY A 73 0.25 8.75 5.09
C GLY A 73 1.20 7.71 4.48
N ILE A 74 2.46 8.06 4.19
CA ILE A 74 3.44 7.07 3.69
C ILE A 74 3.67 5.94 4.71
N GLY A 75 3.84 6.29 5.98
CA GLY A 75 4.06 5.30 7.05
C GLY A 75 2.88 4.36 7.20
N ILE A 76 1.65 4.88 7.28
CA ILE A 76 0.46 4.03 7.44
C ILE A 76 0.23 3.13 6.23
N TYR A 77 0.57 3.59 5.02
CA TYR A 77 0.51 2.77 3.81
C TYR A 77 1.41 1.53 3.94
N PHE A 78 2.70 1.71 4.26
CA PHE A 78 3.63 0.58 4.34
C PHE A 78 3.41 -0.29 5.58
N ILE A 79 2.99 0.30 6.72
CA ILE A 79 2.65 -0.47 7.93
C ILE A 79 1.41 -1.32 7.69
N SER A 80 0.34 -0.76 7.12
CA SER A 80 -0.83 -1.56 6.78
C SER A 80 -0.52 -2.61 5.73
N TRP A 81 0.29 -2.27 4.71
CA TRP A 81 0.73 -3.23 3.72
C TRP A 81 1.45 -4.43 4.36
N ILE A 82 2.46 -4.22 5.20
CA ILE A 82 3.22 -5.35 5.77
C ILE A 82 2.37 -6.20 6.72
N VAL A 83 1.54 -5.57 7.56
CA VAL A 83 0.65 -6.27 8.51
C VAL A 83 -0.36 -7.12 7.76
N PHE A 84 -1.07 -6.55 6.79
CA PHE A 84 -2.09 -7.28 6.04
C PHE A 84 -1.48 -8.27 5.05
N PHE A 85 -0.25 -8.04 4.55
CA PHE A 85 0.43 -8.99 3.68
C PHE A 85 0.71 -10.28 4.44
N ILE A 86 1.35 -10.18 5.61
CA ILE A 86 1.66 -11.33 6.47
C ILE A 86 0.36 -12.03 6.88
N LEU A 87 -0.62 -11.28 7.40
CA LEU A 87 -1.89 -11.85 7.85
C LEU A 87 -2.62 -12.61 6.72
N THR A 88 -2.79 -11.96 5.57
CA THR A 88 -3.51 -12.55 4.43
C THR A 88 -2.75 -13.74 3.87
N TYR A 89 -1.44 -13.63 3.73
CA TYR A 89 -0.60 -14.72 3.24
C TYR A 89 -0.66 -15.94 4.18
N SER A 90 -0.55 -15.74 5.49
CA SER A 90 -0.64 -16.83 6.47
C SER A 90 -2.00 -17.51 6.46
N ILE A 91 -3.10 -16.75 6.34
CA ILE A 91 -4.45 -17.32 6.17
C ILE A 91 -4.54 -18.14 4.88
N MET A 92 -4.09 -17.60 3.75
CA MET A 92 -4.22 -18.27 2.44
C MET A 92 -3.31 -19.49 2.30
N SER A 93 -2.18 -19.52 3.01
CA SER A 93 -1.25 -20.65 3.02
C SER A 93 -1.58 -21.70 4.09
N GLY A 94 -2.62 -21.49 4.90
CA GLY A 94 -3.05 -22.42 5.96
C GLY A 94 -2.09 -22.48 7.16
N GLN A 95 -1.35 -21.40 7.43
CA GLN A 95 -0.42 -21.29 8.57
C GLN A 95 -1.10 -20.80 9.86
N LEU A 96 -2.37 -20.38 9.78
CA LEU A 96 -3.23 -19.92 10.87
C LEU A 96 -4.50 -20.77 10.88
#